data_AF-A0AA36MN87-F1
#
_entry.id   AF-A0AA36MN87-F1
#
_cell.length_a   1.000
_cell.length_b   1.000
_cell.length_c   1.000
_cell.angle_alpha   90.00
_cell.angle_beta   90.00
_cell.angle_gamma   90.00
#
_symmetry.space_group_name_H-M   'P 1'
#
loop_
_entity.id
_entity.type
_entity.pdbx_description
1 polymer ?
#
loop_
_entity_poly.entity_id
_entity_poly.type
_entity_poly.pdbx_seq_one_letter_code
_entity_poly.pdbx_strand_id
1 'polypeptide(L)'
;MGKVGPKDAAIWKRLTARADVIAHSLTPKQASLILSAMARSRQSHENFLRRFRVKFAPSLIAAADLIDLCGMISSLSQLNVYQEELYGLAAKRLMDSSVQMDMRQLSLVANAFVKAGHQDMDLFQRLLKQVPRQAAKCTAKERSLRAVATDAAVLLNALAQIPDFQIQDWEAKEEQKELKSALEALALRLPEILPKADLHSLAVILNAFAQLQFVQKDALDLISQELLLNEQKLQRMTGRQLAMVLNAIARLQLHEPRLIELLAASVRSGAQALDPQGLCLVANAAAKLQLGLETFQVLYSRIPRLLSRLSARQLAMLCHAWAKAHIHNDDLFELLSLPLMHHAPQLTAHEVAITLYGYAHFRHSPKELFKVLLERFNSLLAEEAVSESDLLMVANALGRVGWRDDSIQEALQKLGDVRYLSVQALATFGLQGEASRSETG
;
A
#
# COMPACT_ATOMS: atom_id res chain seq x y z
N MET A 1 36.77 23.08 6.24
CA MET A 1 36.76 22.37 4.93
C MET A 1 35.56 21.43 4.91
N GLY A 2 34.52 21.77 4.14
CA GLY A 2 33.31 20.95 4.03
C GLY A 2 33.62 19.60 3.40
N LYS A 3 32.98 18.53 3.89
CA LYS A 3 33.23 17.13 3.50
C LYS A 3 33.05 16.95 1.99
N VAL A 4 34.16 16.82 1.27
CA VAL A 4 34.23 16.30 -0.11
C VAL A 4 33.73 14.86 -0.05
N GLY A 5 32.55 14.60 -0.57
CA GLY A 5 31.93 13.27 -0.48
C GLY A 5 30.94 13.01 -1.61
N PRO A 6 30.44 11.77 -1.73
CA PRO A 6 29.55 11.35 -2.82
C PRO A 6 28.20 12.07 -2.85
N LYS A 7 27.92 12.98 -1.91
CA LYS A 7 26.72 13.82 -1.84
C LYS A 7 26.98 15.31 -2.15
N ASP A 8 28.19 15.66 -2.56
CA ASP A 8 28.56 17.04 -2.89
C ASP A 8 27.98 17.45 -4.25
N ALA A 9 27.01 18.37 -4.23
CA ALA A 9 26.31 18.87 -5.41
C ALA A 9 27.25 19.56 -6.42
N ALA A 10 28.34 20.20 -5.97
CA ALA A 10 29.29 20.88 -6.86
C ALA A 10 30.16 19.87 -7.63
N ILE A 11 30.48 18.73 -7.01
CA ILE A 11 31.15 17.62 -7.70
C ILE A 11 30.20 17.02 -8.74
N TRP A 12 28.95 16.75 -8.37
CA TRP A 12 27.96 16.17 -9.29
C TRP A 12 27.61 17.09 -10.45
N LYS A 13 27.57 18.41 -10.25
CA LYS A 13 27.45 19.38 -11.35
C LYS A 13 28.59 19.27 -12.35
N ARG A 14 29.83 19.11 -11.89
CA ARG A 14 31.01 18.93 -12.77
C ARG A 14 31.01 17.58 -13.47
N LEU A 15 30.67 16.50 -12.76
CA LEU A 15 30.59 15.16 -13.32
C LEU A 15 29.48 15.05 -14.38
N THR A 16 28.31 15.63 -14.13
CA THR A 16 27.21 15.62 -15.11
C THR A 16 27.48 16.53 -16.31
N ALA A 17 28.14 17.68 -16.13
CA ALA A 17 28.60 18.48 -17.25
C ALA A 17 29.59 17.71 -18.14
N ARG A 18 30.52 16.95 -17.53
CA ARG A 18 31.44 16.09 -18.29
C ARG A 18 30.70 14.95 -18.99
N ALA A 19 29.77 14.29 -18.30
CA ALA A 19 28.95 13.22 -18.86
C ALA A 19 28.14 13.69 -20.07
N ASP A 20 27.63 14.93 -20.02
CA ASP A 20 26.89 15.56 -21.11
C ASP A 20 27.75 15.80 -22.35
N VAL A 21 28.97 16.29 -22.17
CA VAL A 21 29.93 16.51 -23.27
C VAL A 21 30.26 15.20 -24.00
N ILE A 22 30.44 14.11 -23.26
CA ILE A 22 30.80 12.79 -23.82
C ILE A 22 29.56 11.92 -24.13
N ALA A 23 28.34 12.44 -23.98
CA ALA A 23 27.13 11.62 -24.02
C ALA A 23 26.93 10.89 -25.35
N HIS A 24 27.40 11.49 -26.45
CA HIS A 24 27.35 10.94 -27.81
C HIS A 24 28.25 9.71 -28.02
N SER A 25 29.27 9.52 -27.17
CA SER A 25 30.21 8.40 -27.25
C SER A 25 30.04 7.40 -26.10
N LEU A 26 28.99 7.55 -25.28
CA LEU A 26 28.75 6.63 -24.17
C LEU A 26 28.36 5.26 -24.71
N THR A 27 28.94 4.22 -24.11
CA THR A 27 28.41 2.86 -24.27
C THR A 27 27.24 2.63 -23.32
N PRO A 28 26.35 1.63 -23.58
CA PRO A 28 25.28 1.27 -22.67
C PRO A 28 25.78 1.00 -21.23
N LYS A 29 26.90 0.29 -21.10
CA LYS A 29 27.58 0.05 -19.83
C LYS A 29 27.96 1.32 -19.09
N GLN A 30 28.60 2.28 -19.79
CA GLN A 30 28.99 3.55 -19.18
C GLN A 30 27.76 4.36 -18.76
N ALA A 31 26.72 4.40 -19.59
CA ALA A 31 25.47 5.07 -19.27
C ALA A 31 24.79 4.45 -18.04
N SER A 32 24.70 3.11 -17.98
CA SER A 32 24.16 2.36 -16.84
C SER A 32 24.91 2.68 -15.54
N LEU A 33 26.25 2.70 -15.58
CA LEU A 33 27.08 3.03 -14.42
C LEU A 33 26.91 4.49 -13.96
N ILE A 34 26.86 5.44 -14.89
CA ILE A 34 26.65 6.87 -14.59
C ILE A 34 25.29 7.06 -13.92
N LEU A 35 24.22 6.53 -14.52
CA LEU A 35 22.86 6.61 -13.98
C LEU A 35 22.78 5.93 -12.61
N SER A 36 23.38 4.76 -12.44
CA SER A 36 23.43 4.03 -11.16
C SER A 36 24.17 4.82 -10.08
N ALA A 37 25.24 5.53 -10.44
CA ALA A 37 25.97 6.39 -9.52
C ALA A 37 25.15 7.63 -9.12
N MET A 38 24.44 8.24 -10.06
CA MET A 38 23.50 9.35 -9.81
C MET A 38 22.35 8.90 -8.88
N ALA A 39 21.73 7.75 -9.17
CA ALA A 39 20.64 7.21 -8.38
C ALA A 39 21.06 6.91 -6.94
N ARG A 40 22.20 6.24 -6.74
CA ARG A 40 22.73 5.92 -5.40
C ARG A 40 23.12 7.16 -4.58
N SER A 41 23.64 8.19 -5.24
CA SER A 41 23.98 9.47 -4.59
C SER A 41 22.78 10.39 -4.38
N ARG A 42 21.61 10.04 -4.95
CA ARG A 42 20.38 10.85 -4.97
C ARG A 42 20.60 12.22 -5.62
N GLN A 43 21.41 12.25 -6.68
CA GLN A 43 21.76 13.48 -7.40
C GLN A 43 21.05 13.47 -8.74
N SER A 44 20.03 14.32 -8.86
CA SER A 44 19.28 14.51 -10.09
C SER A 44 19.68 15.83 -10.74
N HIS A 45 20.05 15.77 -12.02
CA HIS A 45 20.39 16.94 -12.82
C HIS A 45 19.46 17.00 -14.03
N GLU A 46 18.37 17.75 -13.88
CA GLU A 46 17.25 17.75 -14.82
C GLU A 46 17.66 18.08 -16.28
N ASN A 47 18.53 19.06 -16.48
CA ASN A 47 19.01 19.44 -17.82
C ASN A 47 19.79 18.32 -18.53
N PHE A 48 20.58 17.56 -17.77
CA PHE A 48 21.28 16.40 -18.30
C PHE A 48 20.29 15.27 -18.57
N LEU A 49 19.44 14.92 -17.59
CA LEU A 49 18.48 13.81 -17.71
C LEU A 49 17.46 14.03 -18.82
N ARG A 50 16.99 15.27 -19.02
CA ARG A 50 16.09 15.62 -20.13
C ARG A 50 16.76 15.42 -21.49
N ARG A 51 18.02 15.81 -21.65
CA ARG A 51 18.75 15.59 -22.92
C ARG A 51 19.11 14.12 -23.09
N PHE A 52 19.51 13.46 -22.02
CA PHE A 52 19.82 12.05 -21.99
C PHE A 52 18.64 11.20 -22.47
N ARG A 53 17.46 11.36 -21.86
CA ARG A 53 16.27 10.56 -22.20
C ARG A 53 15.82 10.74 -23.65
N VAL A 54 15.91 11.96 -24.20
CA VAL A 54 15.43 12.25 -25.56
C VAL A 54 16.46 11.86 -26.62
N LYS A 55 17.74 12.20 -26.43
CA LYS A 55 18.75 12.11 -27.49
C LYS A 55 19.58 10.83 -27.46
N PHE A 56 19.84 10.28 -26.29
CA PHE A 56 20.85 9.22 -26.13
C PHE A 56 20.26 7.90 -25.63
N ALA A 57 19.29 7.97 -24.71
CA ALA A 57 18.71 6.78 -24.09
C ALA A 57 18.09 5.81 -25.11
N PRO A 58 17.37 6.23 -26.18
CA PRO A 58 16.78 5.29 -27.13
C PRO A 58 17.81 4.41 -27.84
N SER A 59 18.90 5.00 -28.35
CA SER A 59 19.96 4.24 -29.03
C SER A 59 20.76 3.37 -28.05
N LEU A 60 20.98 3.86 -26.83
CA LEU A 60 21.67 3.10 -25.78
C LEU A 60 20.85 1.89 -25.32
N ILE A 61 19.54 2.05 -25.13
CA ILE A 61 18.64 0.94 -24.77
C ILE A 61 18.58 -0.10 -25.89
N ALA A 62 18.51 0.35 -27.15
CA ALA A 62 18.48 -0.56 -28.29
C ALA A 62 19.75 -1.43 -28.38
N ALA A 63 20.91 -0.85 -28.05
CA ALA A 63 22.21 -1.53 -28.10
C ALA A 63 22.64 -2.21 -26.78
N ALA A 64 21.87 -2.03 -25.70
CA ALA A 64 22.25 -2.53 -24.38
C ALA A 64 22.18 -4.07 -24.30
N ASP A 65 23.16 -4.64 -23.60
CA ASP A 65 23.02 -5.99 -23.07
C ASP A 65 22.00 -6.01 -21.93
N LEU A 66 21.62 -7.22 -21.49
CA LEU A 66 20.58 -7.41 -20.49
C LEU A 66 20.92 -6.74 -19.15
N ILE A 67 22.19 -6.81 -18.71
CA ILE A 67 22.62 -6.29 -17.42
C ILE A 67 22.58 -4.76 -17.44
N ASP A 68 23.11 -4.17 -18.50
CA ASP A 68 23.15 -2.73 -18.70
C ASP A 68 21.73 -2.15 -18.84
N LEU A 69 20.86 -2.83 -19.58
CA LEU A 69 19.47 -2.44 -19.75
C LEU A 69 18.71 -2.41 -18.42
N CYS A 70 18.80 -3.48 -17.62
CA CYS A 70 18.20 -3.53 -16.29
C CYS A 70 18.73 -2.41 -15.38
N GLY A 71 20.05 -2.17 -15.42
CA GLY A 71 20.70 -1.11 -14.65
C GLY A 71 20.24 0.29 -15.05
N MET A 72 20.11 0.55 -16.36
CA MET A 72 19.60 1.82 -16.89
C MET A 72 18.16 2.07 -16.44
N ILE A 73 17.25 1.12 -16.66
CA ILE A 73 15.82 1.30 -16.35
C ILE A 73 15.57 1.42 -14.84
N SER A 74 16.26 0.61 -14.03
CA SER A 74 16.18 0.75 -12.57
C SER A 74 16.68 2.11 -12.10
N SER A 75 17.78 2.61 -12.68
CA SER A 75 18.35 3.91 -12.30
C SER A 75 17.49 5.09 -12.75
N LEU A 76 16.92 5.04 -13.97
CA LEU A 76 16.00 6.06 -14.46
C LEU A 76 14.75 6.16 -13.59
N SER A 77 14.16 5.01 -13.24
CA SER A 77 13.05 4.93 -12.29
C SER A 77 13.42 5.51 -10.92
N GLN A 78 14.62 5.21 -10.41
CA GLN A 78 15.11 5.78 -9.15
C GLN A 78 15.30 7.29 -9.17
N LEU A 79 15.66 7.85 -10.33
CA LEU A 79 15.83 9.28 -10.58
C LEU A 79 14.50 9.98 -10.94
N ASN A 80 13.37 9.26 -10.91
CA ASN A 80 12.05 9.74 -11.33
C ASN A 80 12.04 10.28 -12.78
N VAL A 81 12.80 9.62 -13.66
CA VAL A 81 12.84 9.94 -15.09
C VAL A 81 11.95 8.97 -15.83
N TYR A 82 10.77 9.44 -16.23
CA TYR A 82 9.81 8.68 -17.04
C TYR A 82 9.67 9.29 -18.44
N GLN A 83 9.54 8.41 -19.42
CA GLN A 83 9.15 8.71 -20.79
C GLN A 83 8.52 7.45 -21.39
N GLU A 84 7.31 7.57 -21.92
CA GLU A 84 6.51 6.43 -22.38
C GLU A 84 7.20 5.64 -23.50
N GLU A 85 7.71 6.32 -24.53
CA GLU A 85 8.36 5.63 -25.66
C GLU A 85 9.64 4.91 -25.24
N LEU A 86 10.35 5.48 -24.25
CA LEU A 86 11.59 4.91 -23.73
C LEU A 86 11.32 3.62 -22.95
N TYR A 87 10.29 3.63 -22.09
CA TYR A 87 9.88 2.46 -21.33
C TYR A 87 9.24 1.39 -22.23
N GLY A 88 8.47 1.78 -23.26
CA GLY A 88 7.94 0.84 -24.25
C GLY A 88 9.06 0.17 -25.08
N LEU A 89 10.09 0.92 -25.48
CA LEU A 89 11.27 0.35 -26.14
C LEU A 89 12.01 -0.63 -25.23
N ALA A 90 12.18 -0.26 -23.95
CA ALA A 90 12.81 -1.13 -22.97
C ALA A 90 11.99 -2.39 -22.73
N ALA A 91 10.67 -2.28 -22.61
CA ALA A 91 9.78 -3.41 -22.41
C ALA A 91 9.91 -4.42 -23.55
N LYS A 92 9.86 -3.95 -24.80
CA LYS A 92 10.07 -4.78 -25.99
C LYS A 92 11.39 -5.55 -25.94
N ARG A 93 12.50 -4.86 -25.63
CA ARG A 93 13.83 -5.47 -25.48
C ARG A 93 13.89 -6.49 -24.34
N LEU A 94 13.26 -6.19 -23.21
CA LEU A 94 13.23 -7.04 -22.03
C LEU A 94 12.36 -8.28 -22.25
N MET A 95 11.28 -8.18 -23.03
CA MET A 95 10.46 -9.33 -23.42
C MET A 95 11.28 -10.38 -24.19
N ASP A 96 12.11 -9.94 -25.14
CA ASP A 96 12.97 -10.80 -25.96
C ASP A 96 14.05 -11.53 -25.14
N SER A 97 14.48 -10.93 -24.02
CA SER A 97 15.58 -11.40 -23.18
C SER A 97 15.15 -11.96 -21.82
N SER A 98 13.86 -11.92 -21.51
CA SER A 98 13.26 -12.33 -20.23
C SER A 98 13.64 -13.74 -19.79
N VAL A 99 13.75 -14.70 -20.73
CA VAL A 99 14.10 -16.11 -20.46
C VAL A 99 15.51 -16.27 -19.87
N GLN A 100 16.38 -15.29 -20.08
CA GLN A 100 17.76 -15.28 -19.60
C GLN A 100 17.92 -14.56 -18.25
N MET A 101 16.87 -13.88 -17.76
CA MET A 101 16.93 -13.10 -16.53
C MET A 101 17.10 -13.98 -15.30
N ASP A 102 17.97 -13.57 -14.39
CA ASP A 102 18.03 -14.09 -13.03
C ASP A 102 16.98 -13.41 -12.11
N MET A 103 16.81 -13.92 -10.91
CA MET A 103 15.83 -13.40 -9.94
C MET A 103 16.03 -11.91 -9.63
N ARG A 104 17.28 -11.45 -9.62
CA ARG A 104 17.61 -10.05 -9.34
C ARG A 104 17.23 -9.14 -10.51
N GLN A 105 17.46 -9.58 -11.74
CA GLN A 105 17.05 -8.85 -12.93
C GLN A 105 15.53 -8.77 -13.02
N LEU A 106 14.82 -9.87 -12.73
CA LEU A 106 13.35 -9.88 -12.64
C LEU A 106 12.85 -8.85 -11.61
N SER A 107 13.41 -8.85 -10.40
CA SER A 107 13.00 -7.95 -9.33
C SER A 107 13.28 -6.48 -9.66
N LEU A 108 14.45 -6.18 -10.23
CA LEU A 108 14.85 -4.83 -10.63
C LEU A 108 13.95 -4.26 -11.73
N VAL A 109 13.64 -5.06 -12.75
CA VAL A 109 12.77 -4.65 -13.86
C VAL A 109 11.36 -4.41 -13.34
N ALA A 110 10.76 -5.38 -12.65
CA ALA A 110 9.40 -5.27 -12.15
C ALA A 110 9.24 -4.02 -11.26
N ASN A 111 10.15 -3.82 -10.31
CA ASN A 111 10.12 -2.65 -9.43
C ASN A 111 10.34 -1.33 -10.19
N ALA A 112 11.19 -1.31 -11.22
CA ALA A 112 11.45 -0.10 -12.00
C ALA A 112 10.23 0.34 -12.80
N PHE A 113 9.50 -0.59 -13.41
CA PHE A 113 8.28 -0.34 -14.19
C PHE A 113 7.14 0.14 -13.30
N VAL A 114 6.87 -0.58 -12.20
CA VAL A 114 5.86 -0.20 -11.21
C VAL A 114 6.13 1.19 -10.65
N LYS A 115 7.37 1.46 -10.24
CA LYS A 115 7.74 2.78 -9.68
C LYS A 115 7.65 3.90 -10.72
N ALA A 116 7.90 3.61 -11.99
CA ALA A 116 7.74 4.58 -13.07
C ALA A 116 6.27 4.82 -13.45
N GLY A 117 5.34 4.01 -12.93
CA GLY A 117 3.92 4.05 -13.32
C GLY A 117 3.67 3.50 -14.73
N HIS A 118 4.62 2.76 -15.32
CA HIS A 118 4.46 2.18 -16.64
C HIS A 118 3.93 0.76 -16.54
N GLN A 119 2.73 0.56 -17.06
CA GLN A 119 2.04 -0.73 -17.03
C GLN A 119 2.21 -1.41 -18.40
N ASP A 120 3.05 -2.44 -18.44
CA ASP A 120 3.23 -3.32 -19.60
C ASP A 120 2.88 -4.75 -19.16
N MET A 121 1.63 -5.15 -19.41
CA MET A 121 1.09 -6.41 -18.88
C MET A 121 1.77 -7.64 -19.51
N ASP A 122 2.10 -7.57 -20.80
CA ASP A 122 2.79 -8.65 -21.53
C ASP A 122 4.19 -8.90 -20.93
N LEU A 123 4.91 -7.82 -20.60
CA LEU A 123 6.18 -7.93 -19.88
C LEU A 123 5.97 -8.59 -18.51
N PHE A 124 5.01 -8.12 -17.70
CA PHE A 124 4.79 -8.69 -16.37
C PHE A 124 4.43 -10.17 -16.42
N GLN A 125 3.55 -10.60 -17.34
CA GLN A 125 3.25 -12.00 -17.57
C GLN A 125 4.50 -12.80 -17.91
N ARG A 126 5.36 -12.30 -18.82
CA ARG A 126 6.63 -12.97 -19.16
C ARG A 126 7.58 -13.07 -17.96
N LEU A 127 7.66 -12.03 -17.13
CA LEU A 127 8.47 -12.05 -15.91
C LEU A 127 7.92 -13.10 -14.93
N LEU A 128 6.60 -13.17 -14.74
CA LEU A 128 5.93 -14.16 -13.89
C LEU A 128 6.23 -15.60 -14.30
N LYS A 129 6.18 -15.90 -15.61
CA LYS A 129 6.53 -17.23 -16.15
C LYS A 129 7.95 -17.67 -15.82
N GLN A 130 8.87 -16.74 -15.57
CA GLN A 130 10.24 -17.08 -15.18
C GLN A 130 10.40 -17.34 -13.68
N VAL A 131 9.47 -16.87 -12.84
CA VAL A 131 9.59 -16.97 -11.37
C VAL A 131 9.75 -18.41 -10.89
N PRO A 132 8.91 -19.39 -11.28
CA PRO A 132 9.08 -20.77 -10.83
C PRO A 132 10.47 -21.34 -11.19
N ARG A 133 10.92 -21.07 -12.42
CA ARG A 133 12.22 -21.54 -12.91
C ARG A 133 13.39 -20.91 -12.15
N GLN A 134 13.33 -19.60 -11.86
CA GLN A 134 14.40 -18.92 -11.13
C GLN A 134 14.38 -19.29 -9.65
N ALA A 135 13.20 -19.46 -9.05
CA ALA A 135 13.03 -19.94 -7.68
C ALA A 135 13.64 -21.35 -7.49
N ALA A 136 13.48 -22.24 -8.47
CA ALA A 136 14.09 -23.57 -8.46
C ALA A 136 15.63 -23.55 -8.57
N LYS A 137 16.21 -22.56 -9.27
CA LYS A 137 17.68 -22.42 -9.41
C LYS A 137 18.36 -21.82 -8.17
N CYS A 138 17.59 -21.27 -7.23
CA CYS A 138 18.11 -20.71 -6.00
C CYS A 138 18.62 -21.86 -5.11
N THR A 139 19.91 -22.19 -5.23
CA THR A 139 20.57 -23.27 -4.47
C THR A 139 21.37 -22.75 -3.28
N ALA A 140 21.67 -23.66 -2.36
CA ALA A 140 22.04 -23.47 -0.95
C ALA A 140 23.39 -22.79 -0.61
N LYS A 141 23.86 -21.82 -1.40
CA LYS A 141 24.96 -20.94 -0.92
C LYS A 141 24.39 -19.85 -0.02
N GLU A 142 24.86 -19.75 1.22
CA GLU A 142 24.26 -18.85 2.23
C GLU A 142 24.21 -17.37 1.81
N ARG A 143 25.23 -16.86 1.11
CA ARG A 143 25.24 -15.49 0.58
C ARG A 143 24.22 -15.27 -0.53
N SER A 144 23.87 -16.31 -1.32
CA SER A 144 22.84 -16.17 -2.33
C SER A 144 21.44 -16.22 -1.72
N LEU A 145 21.20 -17.00 -0.66
CA LEU A 145 19.85 -17.12 -0.07
C LEU A 145 19.32 -15.80 0.50
N ARG A 146 20.16 -14.99 1.16
CA ARG A 146 19.74 -13.66 1.62
C ARG A 146 19.43 -12.71 0.46
N ALA A 147 20.23 -12.75 -0.60
CA ALA A 147 19.99 -11.94 -1.79
C ALA A 147 18.67 -12.37 -2.46
N VAL A 148 18.43 -13.68 -2.57
CA VAL A 148 17.20 -14.27 -3.09
C VAL A 148 15.99 -13.83 -2.26
N ALA A 149 16.07 -13.84 -0.92
CA ALA A 149 15.00 -13.33 -0.06
C ALA A 149 14.66 -11.86 -0.36
N THR A 150 15.70 -11.06 -0.55
CA THR A 150 15.57 -9.63 -0.87
C THR A 150 14.94 -9.44 -2.25
N ASP A 151 15.41 -10.19 -3.25
CA ASP A 151 14.91 -10.10 -4.62
C ASP A 151 13.46 -10.61 -4.73
N ALA A 152 13.11 -11.68 -4.02
CA ALA A 152 11.74 -12.17 -3.89
C ALA A 152 10.83 -11.13 -3.23
N ALA A 153 11.27 -10.51 -2.14
CA ALA A 153 10.53 -9.44 -1.49
C ALA A 153 10.27 -8.25 -2.44
N VAL A 154 11.30 -7.80 -3.16
CA VAL A 154 11.18 -6.69 -4.14
C VAL A 154 10.23 -7.05 -5.28
N LEU A 155 10.35 -8.26 -5.83
CA LEU A 155 9.49 -8.72 -6.91
C LEU A 155 8.03 -8.82 -6.46
N LEU A 156 7.76 -9.50 -5.35
CA LEU A 156 6.41 -9.64 -4.80
C LEU A 156 5.78 -8.28 -4.48
N ASN A 157 6.56 -7.36 -3.92
CA ASN A 157 6.08 -6.01 -3.64
C ASN A 157 5.79 -5.21 -4.91
N ALA A 158 6.54 -5.43 -6.00
CA ALA A 158 6.23 -4.83 -7.28
C ALA A 158 4.91 -5.39 -7.83
N LEU A 159 4.75 -6.72 -7.85
CA LEU A 159 3.54 -7.39 -8.32
C LEU A 159 2.29 -6.97 -7.53
N ALA A 160 2.40 -6.84 -6.22
CA ALA A 160 1.30 -6.42 -5.35
C ALA A 160 0.81 -4.99 -5.57
N GLN A 161 1.60 -4.15 -6.24
CA GLN A 161 1.23 -2.78 -6.60
C GLN A 161 0.52 -2.68 -7.95
N ILE A 162 0.44 -3.76 -8.73
CA ILE A 162 -0.26 -3.79 -10.02
C ILE A 162 -1.76 -3.99 -9.74
N PRO A 163 -2.64 -3.04 -10.11
CA PRO A 163 -4.08 -3.13 -9.81
C PRO A 163 -4.73 -4.40 -10.37
N ASP A 164 -4.36 -4.82 -11.58
CA ASP A 164 -4.92 -6.02 -12.22
C ASP A 164 -4.58 -7.33 -11.48
N PHE A 165 -3.58 -7.30 -10.61
CA PHE A 165 -3.17 -8.42 -9.75
C PHE A 165 -3.82 -8.35 -8.36
N GLN A 166 -4.70 -7.38 -8.09
CA GLN A 166 -5.53 -7.38 -6.88
C GLN A 166 -6.74 -8.29 -7.12
N ILE A 167 -6.57 -9.55 -6.74
CA ILE A 167 -7.44 -10.65 -7.16
C ILE A 167 -8.59 -10.84 -6.17
N GLN A 168 -9.81 -10.97 -6.71
CA GLN A 168 -10.99 -11.45 -5.99
C GLN A 168 -11.27 -12.93 -6.31
N ASP A 169 -10.93 -13.38 -7.51
CA ASP A 169 -11.05 -14.77 -7.98
C ASP A 169 -9.79 -15.15 -8.76
N TRP A 170 -9.05 -16.15 -8.27
CA TRP A 170 -7.78 -16.59 -8.86
C TRP A 170 -7.94 -17.37 -10.17
N GLU A 171 -9.15 -17.85 -10.47
CA GLU A 171 -9.41 -18.71 -11.62
C GLU A 171 -10.04 -17.96 -12.80
N ALA A 172 -10.38 -16.67 -12.61
CA ALA A 172 -11.12 -15.88 -13.58
C ALA A 172 -10.31 -15.49 -14.83
N LYS A 173 -9.01 -15.22 -14.69
CA LYS A 173 -8.13 -14.81 -15.79
C LYS A 173 -6.84 -15.61 -15.83
N GLU A 174 -6.28 -15.81 -17.03
CA GLU A 174 -5.04 -16.58 -17.21
C GLU A 174 -3.86 -15.94 -16.46
N GLU A 175 -3.78 -14.60 -16.43
CA GLU A 175 -2.75 -13.86 -15.70
C GLU A 175 -2.79 -14.13 -14.19
N GLN A 176 -3.98 -14.34 -13.65
CA GLN A 176 -4.19 -14.61 -12.22
C GLN A 176 -3.74 -16.03 -11.88
N LYS A 177 -3.99 -16.99 -12.79
CA LYS A 177 -3.50 -18.37 -12.68
C LYS A 177 -1.98 -18.42 -12.76
N GLU A 178 -1.39 -17.69 -13.70
CA GLU A 178 0.07 -17.59 -13.83
C GLU A 178 0.71 -16.95 -12.58
N LEU A 179 0.10 -15.88 -12.06
CA LEU A 179 0.54 -15.26 -10.81
C LEU A 179 0.43 -16.24 -9.64
N LYS A 180 -0.70 -16.94 -9.49
CA LYS A 180 -0.90 -17.97 -8.45
C LYS A 180 0.18 -19.03 -8.51
N SER A 181 0.45 -19.59 -9.69
CA SER A 181 1.50 -20.60 -9.88
C SER A 181 2.89 -20.07 -9.51
N ALA A 182 3.20 -18.82 -9.87
CA ALA A 182 4.44 -18.16 -9.47
C ALA A 182 4.55 -17.98 -7.95
N LEU A 183 3.46 -17.61 -7.27
CA LEU A 183 3.41 -17.47 -5.82
C LEU A 183 3.56 -18.82 -5.11
N GLU A 184 2.88 -19.86 -5.58
CA GLU A 184 3.00 -21.22 -5.06
C GLU A 184 4.44 -21.76 -5.22
N ALA A 185 5.07 -21.52 -6.37
CA ALA A 185 6.45 -21.91 -6.61
C ALA A 185 7.44 -21.18 -5.66
N LEU A 186 7.22 -19.89 -5.39
CA LEU A 186 8.00 -19.15 -4.39
C LEU A 186 7.74 -19.67 -2.97
N ALA A 187 6.49 -19.98 -2.66
CA ALA A 187 6.08 -20.47 -1.35
C ALA A 187 6.77 -21.80 -0.99
N LEU A 188 6.91 -22.71 -1.97
CA LEU A 188 7.68 -23.95 -1.82
C LEU A 188 9.15 -23.74 -1.47
N ARG A 189 9.73 -22.56 -1.75
CA ARG A 189 11.13 -22.23 -1.44
C ARG A 189 11.28 -21.46 -0.12
N LEU A 190 10.18 -21.04 0.51
CA LEU A 190 10.22 -20.28 1.77
C LEU A 190 11.02 -20.99 2.89
N PRO A 191 10.94 -22.31 3.10
CA PRO A 191 11.75 -22.97 4.14
C PRO A 191 13.26 -22.71 4.03
N GLU A 192 13.78 -22.54 2.81
CA GLU A 192 15.20 -22.27 2.56
C GLU A 192 15.54 -20.77 2.63
N ILE A 193 14.59 -19.92 2.26
CA ILE A 193 14.78 -18.48 2.12
C ILE A 193 14.57 -17.76 3.46
N LEU A 194 13.53 -18.12 4.21
CA LEU A 194 13.10 -17.42 5.42
C LEU A 194 14.17 -17.36 6.52
N PRO A 195 14.91 -18.45 6.85
CA PRO A 195 15.92 -18.40 7.92
C PRO A 195 17.08 -17.42 7.65
N LYS A 196 17.28 -17.03 6.38
CA LYS A 196 18.33 -16.09 5.96
C LYS A 196 17.78 -14.71 5.59
N ALA A 197 16.46 -14.56 5.54
CA ALA A 197 15.81 -13.29 5.26
C ALA A 197 16.05 -12.30 6.41
N ASP A 198 16.28 -11.04 6.07
CA ASP A 198 16.19 -9.99 7.09
C ASP A 198 14.72 -9.62 7.34
N LEU A 199 14.49 -8.97 8.48
CA LEU A 199 13.15 -8.60 8.93
C LEU A 199 12.41 -7.70 7.93
N HIS A 200 13.15 -6.88 7.17
CA HIS A 200 12.55 -6.08 6.12
C HIS A 200 12.00 -6.96 5.00
N SER A 201 12.80 -7.91 4.51
CA SER A 201 12.36 -8.85 3.47
C SER A 201 11.16 -9.67 3.93
N LEU A 202 11.17 -10.18 5.17
CA LEU A 202 10.03 -10.90 5.76
C LEU A 202 8.75 -10.06 5.78
N ALA A 203 8.83 -8.82 6.30
CA ALA A 203 7.69 -7.92 6.37
C ALA A 203 7.12 -7.58 4.98
N VAL A 204 8.00 -7.42 3.99
CA VAL A 204 7.61 -7.11 2.61
C VAL A 204 6.95 -8.32 1.95
N ILE A 205 7.49 -9.54 2.10
CA ILE A 205 6.89 -10.77 1.58
C ILE A 205 5.48 -10.97 2.17
N LEU A 206 5.37 -10.89 3.51
CA LEU A 206 4.09 -11.06 4.19
C LEU A 206 3.05 -10.00 3.76
N ASN A 207 3.47 -8.74 3.64
CA ASN A 207 2.60 -7.67 3.17
C ASN A 207 2.20 -7.85 1.70
N ALA A 208 3.09 -8.36 0.84
CA ALA A 208 2.76 -8.65 -0.55
C ALA A 208 1.71 -9.78 -0.64
N PHE A 209 1.87 -10.86 0.13
CA PHE A 209 0.85 -11.92 0.21
C PHE A 209 -0.51 -11.37 0.68
N ALA A 210 -0.51 -10.50 1.70
CA ALA A 210 -1.73 -9.85 2.18
C ALA A 210 -2.38 -8.93 1.14
N GLN A 211 -1.58 -8.23 0.33
CA GLN A 211 -2.06 -7.35 -0.74
C GLN A 211 -2.65 -8.14 -1.91
N LEU A 212 -1.99 -9.22 -2.30
CA LEU A 212 -2.40 -10.15 -3.36
C LEU A 212 -3.52 -11.09 -2.93
N GLN A 213 -3.90 -11.10 -1.64
CA GLN A 213 -4.84 -12.07 -1.06
C GLN A 213 -4.41 -13.53 -1.26
N PHE A 214 -3.10 -13.77 -1.26
CA PHE A 214 -2.53 -15.11 -1.41
C PHE A 214 -2.53 -15.81 -0.04
N VAL A 215 -3.43 -16.77 0.13
CA VAL A 215 -3.60 -17.52 1.37
C VAL A 215 -3.19 -18.97 1.16
N GLN A 216 -1.95 -19.29 1.52
CA GLN A 216 -1.46 -20.66 1.59
C GLN A 216 -0.99 -20.94 3.02
N LYS A 217 -1.71 -21.83 3.71
CA LYS A 217 -1.53 -22.07 5.15
C LYS A 217 -0.09 -22.39 5.51
N ASP A 218 0.54 -23.36 4.85
CA ASP A 218 1.91 -23.77 5.15
C ASP A 218 2.92 -22.62 4.99
N ALA A 219 2.74 -21.78 3.97
CA ALA A 219 3.60 -20.61 3.75
C ALA A 219 3.45 -19.57 4.87
N LEU A 220 2.21 -19.31 5.29
CA LEU A 220 1.91 -18.35 6.36
C LEU A 220 2.35 -18.87 7.74
N ASP A 221 2.23 -20.18 7.98
CA ASP A 221 2.71 -20.84 9.19
C ASP A 221 4.24 -20.74 9.29
N LEU A 222 4.96 -20.99 8.19
CA LEU A 222 6.42 -20.84 8.13
C LEU A 222 6.88 -19.40 8.38
N ILE A 223 6.21 -18.41 7.79
CA ILE A 223 6.52 -16.99 8.04
C ILE A 223 6.25 -16.64 9.51
N SER A 224 5.14 -17.10 10.07
CA SER A 224 4.77 -16.86 11.46
C SER A 224 5.80 -17.48 12.42
N GLN A 225 6.22 -18.72 12.16
CA GLN A 225 7.28 -19.38 12.91
C GLN A 225 8.61 -18.62 12.83
N GLU A 226 9.02 -18.17 11.64
CA GLU A 226 10.27 -17.41 11.49
C GLU A 226 10.22 -16.07 12.26
N LEU A 227 9.07 -15.38 12.26
CA LEU A 227 8.87 -14.18 13.08
C LEU A 227 9.00 -14.51 14.57
N LEU A 228 8.38 -15.60 15.04
CA LEU A 228 8.44 -16.06 16.42
C LEU A 228 9.85 -16.48 16.86
N LEU A 229 10.63 -17.13 15.99
CA LEU A 229 12.02 -17.53 16.29
C LEU A 229 12.94 -16.32 16.55
N ASN A 230 12.58 -15.15 16.04
CA ASN A 230 13.38 -13.95 16.12
C ASN A 230 12.70 -12.84 16.95
N GLU A 231 12.20 -13.16 18.15
CA GLU A 231 11.51 -12.19 19.02
C GLU A 231 12.28 -10.88 19.25
N GLN A 232 13.61 -10.98 19.44
CA GLN A 232 14.47 -9.79 19.57
C GLN A 232 14.49 -8.91 18.31
N LYS A 233 14.39 -9.50 17.11
CA LYS A 233 14.28 -8.74 15.87
C LYS A 233 12.90 -8.08 15.77
N LEU A 234 11.82 -8.78 16.16
CA LEU A 234 10.48 -8.22 16.19
C LEU A 234 10.41 -6.96 17.08
N GLN A 235 10.99 -7.02 18.28
CA GLN A 235 11.02 -5.89 19.21
C GLN A 235 11.82 -4.69 18.69
N ARG A 236 12.71 -4.89 17.71
CA ARG A 236 13.53 -3.83 17.08
C ARG A 236 12.96 -3.36 15.74
N MET A 237 11.73 -3.73 15.40
CA MET A 237 11.06 -3.24 14.19
C MET A 237 11.00 -1.71 14.17
N THR A 238 11.30 -1.14 13.02
CA THR A 238 10.92 0.25 12.75
C THR A 238 9.40 0.37 12.75
N GLY A 239 8.87 1.57 13.06
CA GLY A 239 7.42 1.81 13.04
C GLY A 239 6.75 1.42 11.71
N ARG A 240 7.46 1.60 10.57
CA ARG A 240 6.99 1.17 9.26
C ARG A 240 6.90 -0.35 9.12
N GLN A 241 7.93 -1.09 9.56
CA GLN A 241 7.92 -2.55 9.52
C GLN A 241 6.81 -3.11 10.41
N LEU A 242 6.63 -2.56 11.61
CA LEU A 242 5.56 -2.95 12.52
C LEU A 242 4.18 -2.73 11.89
N ALA A 243 3.95 -1.56 11.28
CA ALA A 243 2.70 -1.28 10.60
C ALA A 243 2.42 -2.24 9.43
N MET A 244 3.44 -2.57 8.64
CA MET A 244 3.32 -3.53 7.54
C MET A 244 2.97 -4.93 8.03
N VAL A 245 3.69 -5.45 9.03
CA VAL A 245 3.47 -6.79 9.59
C VAL A 245 2.09 -6.89 10.24
N LEU A 246 1.74 -5.94 11.11
CA LEU A 246 0.45 -5.96 11.81
C LEU A 246 -0.72 -5.89 10.83
N ASN A 247 -0.64 -4.99 9.83
CA ASN A 247 -1.67 -4.87 8.80
C ASN A 247 -1.77 -6.12 7.93
N ALA A 248 -0.65 -6.76 7.60
CA ALA A 248 -0.65 -7.99 6.82
C ALA A 248 -1.30 -9.15 7.58
N ILE A 249 -0.93 -9.35 8.85
CA ILE A 249 -1.52 -10.37 9.75
C ILE A 249 -3.02 -10.14 9.90
N ALA A 250 -3.45 -8.90 10.11
CA ALA A 250 -4.86 -8.55 10.22
C ALA A 250 -5.65 -8.78 8.92
N ARG A 251 -5.05 -8.57 7.74
CA ARG A 251 -5.68 -8.82 6.44
C ARG A 251 -5.77 -10.31 6.11
N LEU A 252 -4.71 -11.06 6.41
CA LEU A 252 -4.63 -12.50 6.19
C LEU A 252 -5.36 -13.31 7.28
N GLN A 253 -5.89 -12.64 8.30
CA GLN A 253 -6.61 -13.27 9.42
C GLN A 253 -5.75 -14.35 10.11
N LEU A 254 -4.47 -14.03 10.35
CA LEU A 254 -3.55 -14.93 11.03
C LEU A 254 -3.76 -14.83 12.54
N HIS A 255 -4.31 -15.89 13.12
CA HIS A 255 -4.69 -15.98 14.53
C HIS A 255 -3.70 -16.83 15.33
N GLU A 256 -2.43 -16.44 15.32
CA GLU A 256 -1.40 -17.08 16.15
C GLU A 256 -1.23 -16.28 17.47
N PRO A 257 -1.75 -16.75 18.61
CA PRO A 257 -1.89 -15.93 19.82
C PRO A 257 -0.56 -15.36 20.32
N ARG A 258 0.51 -16.16 20.30
CA ARG A 258 1.85 -15.73 20.74
C ARG A 258 2.41 -14.62 19.85
N LEU A 259 2.20 -14.72 18.53
CA LEU A 259 2.65 -13.69 17.59
C LEU A 259 1.88 -12.39 17.81
N ILE A 260 0.56 -12.48 18.01
CA ILE A 260 -0.30 -11.32 18.31
C ILE A 260 0.16 -10.63 19.61
N GLU A 261 0.47 -11.39 20.66
CA GLU A 261 0.96 -10.86 21.93
C GLU A 261 2.30 -10.12 21.78
N LEU A 262 3.27 -10.72 21.06
CA LEU A 262 4.56 -10.10 20.79
C LEU A 262 4.44 -8.82 19.96
N LEU A 263 3.52 -8.80 19.00
CA LEU A 263 3.25 -7.61 18.19
C LEU A 263 2.56 -6.52 19.01
N ALA A 264 1.63 -6.88 19.88
CA ALA A 264 1.03 -5.92 20.81
C ALA A 264 2.09 -5.29 21.73
N ALA A 265 3.02 -6.10 22.28
CA ALA A 265 4.15 -5.59 23.05
C ALA A 265 5.05 -4.66 22.22
N SER A 266 5.30 -4.99 20.95
CA SER A 266 6.08 -4.16 20.02
C SER A 266 5.38 -2.84 19.67
N VAL A 267 4.05 -2.83 19.60
CA VAL A 267 3.27 -1.58 19.48
C VAL A 267 3.43 -0.73 20.73
N ARG A 268 3.28 -1.32 21.93
CA ARG A 268 3.41 -0.59 23.20
C ARG A 268 4.79 0.05 23.37
N SER A 269 5.87 -0.62 22.95
CA SER A 269 7.23 -0.07 23.02
C SER A 269 7.58 0.88 21.86
N GLY A 270 7.02 0.65 20.66
CA GLY A 270 7.41 1.32 19.42
C GLY A 270 6.50 2.46 18.94
N ALA A 271 5.32 2.67 19.56
CA ALA A 271 4.31 3.61 19.06
C ALA A 271 4.82 5.05 18.88
N GLN A 272 5.76 5.51 19.70
CA GLN A 272 6.32 6.86 19.59
C GLN A 272 7.11 7.09 18.29
N ALA A 273 7.58 6.02 17.64
CA ALA A 273 8.27 6.08 16.36
C ALA A 273 7.32 6.04 15.15
N LEU A 274 6.02 5.89 15.36
CA LEU A 274 5.04 5.87 14.28
C LEU A 274 4.90 7.28 13.65
N ASP A 275 4.82 7.27 12.33
CA ASP A 275 4.39 8.41 11.52
C ASP A 275 2.85 8.36 11.33
N PRO A 276 2.22 9.39 10.73
CA PRO A 276 0.76 9.42 10.57
C PRO A 276 0.18 8.17 9.89
N GLN A 277 0.83 7.70 8.82
CA GLN A 277 0.37 6.52 8.09
C GLN A 277 0.53 5.25 8.92
N GLY A 278 1.67 5.06 9.57
CA GLY A 278 1.94 3.92 10.45
C GLY A 278 0.97 3.87 11.63
N LEU A 279 0.64 5.01 12.23
CA LEU A 279 -0.34 5.10 13.33
C LEU A 279 -1.72 4.57 12.91
N CYS A 280 -2.26 5.05 11.78
CA CYS A 280 -3.57 4.62 11.29
C CYS A 280 -3.59 3.14 10.90
N LEU A 281 -2.53 2.65 10.24
CA LEU A 281 -2.42 1.23 9.88
C LEU A 281 -2.35 0.34 11.11
N VAL A 282 -1.55 0.72 12.10
CA VAL A 282 -1.43 -0.02 13.37
C VAL A 282 -2.76 -0.01 14.12
N ALA A 283 -3.43 1.14 14.26
CA ALA A 283 -4.72 1.22 14.95
C ALA A 283 -5.80 0.35 14.30
N ASN A 284 -5.91 0.37 12.96
CA ASN A 284 -6.90 -0.43 12.25
C ASN A 284 -6.60 -1.94 12.33
N ALA A 285 -5.32 -2.31 12.24
CA ALA A 285 -4.91 -3.70 12.41
C ALA A 285 -5.10 -4.16 13.87
N ALA A 286 -4.81 -3.31 14.85
CA ALA A 286 -5.04 -3.56 16.26
C ALA A 286 -6.53 -3.82 16.55
N ALA A 287 -7.43 -3.04 15.94
CA ALA A 287 -8.87 -3.24 16.07
C ALA A 287 -9.31 -4.59 15.49
N LYS A 288 -8.80 -4.96 14.30
CA LYS A 288 -9.11 -6.25 13.65
C LYS A 288 -8.59 -7.45 14.44
N LEU A 289 -7.40 -7.33 15.04
CA LEU A 289 -6.77 -8.35 15.86
C LEU A 289 -7.22 -8.31 17.32
N GLN A 290 -8.16 -7.43 17.67
CA GLN A 290 -8.71 -7.26 19.02
C GLN A 290 -7.61 -7.03 20.07
N LEU A 291 -6.62 -6.21 19.73
CA LEU A 291 -5.59 -5.84 20.70
C LEU A 291 -6.21 -5.00 21.82
N GLY A 292 -5.88 -5.34 23.07
CA GLY A 292 -6.52 -4.77 24.25
C GLY A 292 -6.29 -3.27 24.47
N LEU A 293 -7.03 -2.72 25.43
CA LEU A 293 -7.08 -1.30 25.81
C LEU A 293 -5.70 -0.64 25.95
N GLU A 294 -4.73 -1.33 26.58
CA GLU A 294 -3.36 -0.80 26.77
C GLU A 294 -2.68 -0.42 25.45
N THR A 295 -2.93 -1.19 24.38
CA THR A 295 -2.38 -0.90 23.06
C THR A 295 -2.95 0.41 22.52
N PHE A 296 -4.27 0.58 22.63
CA PHE A 296 -4.96 1.79 22.19
C PHE A 296 -4.64 3.02 23.03
N GLN A 297 -4.38 2.87 24.33
CA GLN A 297 -3.90 3.97 25.18
C GLN A 297 -2.55 4.52 24.69
N VAL A 298 -1.61 3.63 24.35
CA VAL A 298 -0.32 4.05 23.83
C VAL A 298 -0.47 4.70 22.43
N LEU A 299 -1.33 4.16 21.56
CA LEU A 299 -1.61 4.77 20.25
C LEU A 299 -2.26 6.16 20.40
N TYR A 300 -3.21 6.31 21.33
CA TYR A 300 -3.83 7.59 21.66
C TYR A 300 -2.79 8.63 22.09
N SER A 301 -1.85 8.25 22.98
CA SER A 301 -0.79 9.17 23.44
C SER A 301 0.08 9.75 22.31
N ARG A 302 0.09 9.11 21.14
CA ARG A 302 0.83 9.57 19.96
C ARG A 302 0.04 10.56 19.10
N ILE A 303 -1.30 10.51 19.11
CA ILE A 303 -2.17 11.29 18.23
C ILE A 303 -1.94 12.80 18.35
N PRO A 304 -1.90 13.42 19.55
CA PRO A 304 -1.73 14.88 19.67
C PRO A 304 -0.48 15.41 18.96
N ARG A 305 0.61 14.64 18.96
CA ARG A 305 1.88 15.02 18.31
C ARG A 305 1.85 14.94 16.79
N LEU A 306 0.88 14.20 16.23
CA LEU A 306 0.73 13.98 14.81
C LEU A 306 -0.52 14.65 14.23
N LEU A 307 -1.39 15.22 15.06
CA LEU A 307 -2.71 15.70 14.68
C LEU A 307 -2.69 16.65 13.47
N SER A 308 -1.79 17.63 13.48
CA SER A 308 -1.63 18.61 12.38
C SER A 308 -1.09 18.03 11.08
N ARG A 309 -0.63 16.77 11.08
CA ARG A 309 -0.08 16.06 9.91
C ARG A 309 -1.00 14.96 9.41
N LEU A 310 -2.14 14.72 10.08
CA LEU A 310 -3.11 13.72 9.66
C LEU A 310 -3.96 14.29 8.51
N SER A 311 -4.17 13.50 7.47
CA SER A 311 -5.13 13.82 6.41
C SER A 311 -6.57 13.52 6.83
N ALA A 312 -7.54 14.03 6.06
CA ALA A 312 -8.97 13.74 6.21
C ALA A 312 -9.25 12.23 6.38
N ARG A 313 -8.73 11.44 5.43
CA ARG A 313 -8.78 9.97 5.46
C ARG A 313 -8.22 9.38 6.75
N GLN A 314 -7.08 9.86 7.21
CA GLN A 314 -6.40 9.33 8.38
C GLN A 314 -7.18 9.61 9.67
N LEU A 315 -7.83 10.78 9.78
CA LEU A 315 -8.72 11.10 10.89
C LEU A 315 -9.93 10.14 10.92
N ALA A 316 -10.61 9.95 9.79
CA ALA A 316 -11.72 9.01 9.66
C ALA A 316 -11.33 7.57 10.03
N MET A 317 -10.16 7.12 9.57
CA MET A 317 -9.59 5.81 9.90
C MET A 317 -9.31 5.62 11.40
N LEU A 318 -8.96 6.68 12.14
CA LEU A 318 -8.75 6.60 13.59
C LEU A 318 -10.08 6.48 14.34
N CYS A 319 -11.10 7.27 13.97
CA CYS A 319 -12.45 7.13 14.52
C CYS A 319 -12.99 5.70 14.34
N HIS A 320 -12.85 5.17 13.13
CA HIS A 320 -13.28 3.81 12.81
C HIS A 320 -12.53 2.75 13.63
N ALA A 321 -11.21 2.90 13.78
CA ALA A 321 -10.39 1.92 14.52
C ALA A 321 -10.83 1.78 15.98
N TRP A 322 -11.07 2.89 16.69
CA TRP A 322 -11.53 2.86 18.10
C TRP A 322 -12.93 2.27 18.23
N ALA A 323 -13.86 2.66 17.34
CA ALA A 323 -15.21 2.10 17.33
C ALA A 323 -15.21 0.59 17.02
N LYS A 324 -14.41 0.16 16.05
CA LYS A 324 -14.27 -1.26 15.70
C LYS A 324 -13.64 -2.08 16.82
N ALA A 325 -12.73 -1.50 17.59
CA ALA A 325 -12.13 -2.14 18.76
C ALA A 325 -13.06 -2.13 19.99
N HIS A 326 -14.22 -1.47 19.92
CA HIS A 326 -15.10 -1.23 21.06
C HIS A 326 -14.41 -0.53 22.24
N ILE A 327 -13.43 0.33 21.96
CA ILE A 327 -12.69 1.07 22.98
C ILE A 327 -13.20 2.50 23.02
N HIS A 328 -13.93 2.80 24.09
CA HIS A 328 -14.46 4.14 24.36
C HIS A 328 -13.34 5.08 24.83
N ASN A 329 -13.28 6.28 24.25
CA ASN A 329 -12.29 7.32 24.59
C ASN A 329 -12.85 8.70 24.19
N ASP A 330 -13.53 9.36 25.13
CA ASP A 330 -14.16 10.67 24.88
C ASP A 330 -13.16 11.74 24.46
N ASP A 331 -11.99 11.79 25.13
CA ASP A 331 -10.93 12.76 24.82
C ASP A 331 -10.46 12.64 23.35
N LEU A 332 -10.37 11.41 22.83
CA LEU A 332 -10.02 11.19 21.42
C LEU A 332 -11.08 11.77 20.49
N PHE A 333 -12.35 11.47 20.74
CA PHE A 333 -13.44 11.95 19.87
C PHE A 333 -13.58 13.48 19.96
N GLU A 334 -13.38 14.07 21.14
CA GLU A 334 -13.29 15.52 21.28
C GLU A 334 -12.10 16.10 20.49
N LEU A 335 -10.91 15.50 20.64
CA LEU A 335 -9.67 15.92 19.97
C LEU A 335 -9.78 15.87 18.44
N LEU A 336 -10.47 14.86 17.88
CA LEU A 336 -10.61 14.67 16.44
C LEU A 336 -11.72 15.53 15.83
N SER A 337 -12.68 16.02 16.63
CA SER A 337 -13.88 16.72 16.15
C SER A 337 -13.56 17.93 15.29
N LEU A 338 -12.77 18.88 15.80
CA LEU A 338 -12.45 20.11 15.07
C LEU A 338 -11.62 19.86 13.78
N PRO A 339 -10.55 19.04 13.79
CA PRO A 339 -9.85 18.67 12.57
C PRO A 339 -10.76 17.98 11.53
N LEU A 340 -11.67 17.10 11.97
CA LEU A 340 -12.62 16.45 11.07
C LEU A 340 -13.57 17.45 10.42
N MET A 341 -14.11 18.41 11.18
CA MET A 341 -14.94 19.48 10.62
C MET A 341 -14.17 20.28 9.56
N HIS A 342 -12.92 20.63 9.83
CA HIS A 342 -12.08 21.37 8.88
C HIS A 342 -11.79 20.58 7.59
N HIS A 343 -11.57 19.26 7.72
CA HIS A 343 -11.25 18.38 6.61
C HIS A 343 -12.47 17.75 5.92
N ALA A 344 -13.68 17.98 6.42
CA ALA A 344 -14.90 17.35 5.91
C ALA A 344 -15.08 17.48 4.38
N PRO A 345 -14.81 18.64 3.73
CA PRO A 345 -14.94 18.77 2.28
C PRO A 345 -14.03 17.82 1.47
N GLN A 346 -12.98 17.26 2.09
CA GLN A 346 -12.02 16.35 1.44
C GLN A 346 -12.38 14.88 1.64
N LEU A 347 -13.37 14.57 2.48
CA LEU A 347 -13.78 13.19 2.74
C LEU A 347 -14.56 12.62 1.56
N THR A 348 -14.32 11.36 1.27
CA THR A 348 -15.16 10.51 0.41
C THR A 348 -16.42 10.03 1.16
N ALA A 349 -17.40 9.48 0.44
CA ALA A 349 -18.63 8.97 1.05
C ALA A 349 -18.34 7.91 2.12
N HIS A 350 -17.42 6.99 1.80
CA HIS A 350 -16.95 5.97 2.73
C HIS A 350 -16.31 6.55 3.99
N GLU A 351 -15.46 7.57 3.84
CA GLU A 351 -14.78 8.18 4.98
C GLU A 351 -15.75 8.97 5.88
N VAL A 352 -16.78 9.59 5.31
CA VAL A 352 -17.87 10.19 6.09
C VAL A 352 -18.64 9.11 6.84
N ALA A 353 -19.01 8.01 6.17
CA ALA A 353 -19.78 6.92 6.77
C ALA A 353 -19.05 6.28 7.96
N ILE A 354 -17.75 5.96 7.83
CA ILE A 354 -16.97 5.38 8.93
C ILE A 354 -16.74 6.37 10.08
N THR A 355 -16.70 7.68 9.79
CA THR A 355 -16.58 8.73 10.81
C THR A 355 -17.87 8.82 11.62
N LEU A 356 -19.03 8.95 10.95
CA LEU A 356 -20.34 8.96 11.59
C LEU A 356 -20.57 7.69 12.41
N TYR A 357 -20.26 6.52 11.83
CA TYR A 357 -20.28 5.26 12.54
C TYR A 357 -19.40 5.30 13.79
N GLY A 358 -18.19 5.86 13.69
CA GLY A 358 -17.24 5.96 14.79
C GLY A 358 -17.82 6.65 16.03
N TYR A 359 -18.41 7.83 15.85
CA TYR A 359 -19.07 8.57 16.93
C TYR A 359 -20.37 7.87 17.39
N ALA A 360 -21.23 7.50 16.44
CA ALA A 360 -22.52 6.90 16.75
C ALA A 360 -22.42 5.54 17.46
N HIS A 361 -21.32 4.80 17.25
CA HIS A 361 -21.02 3.55 17.94
C HIS A 361 -21.06 3.71 19.46
N PHE A 362 -20.56 4.84 19.96
CA PHE A 362 -20.55 5.19 21.37
C PHE A 362 -21.70 6.13 21.77
N ARG A 363 -22.73 6.22 20.92
CA ARG A 363 -23.89 7.11 21.10
C ARG A 363 -23.50 8.59 21.20
N HIS A 364 -22.38 8.97 20.60
CA HIS A 364 -21.96 10.36 20.47
C HIS A 364 -22.46 10.95 19.15
N SER A 365 -23.01 12.16 19.22
CA SER A 365 -23.46 12.90 18.05
C SER A 365 -23.23 14.41 18.21
N PRO A 366 -21.97 14.88 18.20
CA PRO A 366 -21.69 16.30 18.30
C PRO A 366 -22.36 17.05 17.15
N LYS A 367 -23.32 17.93 17.48
CA LYS A 367 -24.25 18.51 16.51
C LYS A 367 -23.55 19.19 15.34
N GLU A 368 -22.54 20.02 15.63
CA GLU A 368 -21.80 20.76 14.61
C GLU A 368 -21.01 19.83 13.67
N LEU A 369 -20.38 18.79 14.22
CA LEU A 369 -19.66 17.81 13.42
C LEU A 369 -20.61 17.00 12.54
N PHE A 370 -21.70 16.47 13.12
CA PHE A 370 -22.68 15.68 12.37
C PHE A 370 -23.30 16.48 11.25
N LYS A 371 -23.68 17.74 11.49
CA LYS A 371 -24.20 18.64 10.47
C LYS A 371 -23.23 18.78 9.29
N VAL A 372 -21.96 19.13 9.55
CA VAL A 372 -20.95 19.31 8.49
C VAL A 372 -20.69 18.01 7.72
N LEU A 373 -20.65 16.87 8.40
CA LEU A 373 -20.45 15.57 7.76
C LEU A 373 -21.66 15.16 6.90
N LEU A 374 -22.89 15.42 7.36
CA LEU A 374 -24.10 15.10 6.62
C LEU A 374 -24.32 16.04 5.44
N GLU A 375 -23.96 17.32 5.55
CA GLU A 375 -23.90 18.25 4.42
C GLU A 375 -22.96 17.74 3.32
N ARG A 376 -21.76 17.26 3.71
CA ARG A 376 -20.81 16.62 2.78
C ARG A 376 -21.37 15.32 2.19
N PHE A 377 -22.00 14.48 3.01
CA PHE A 377 -22.59 13.23 2.51
C PHE A 377 -23.70 13.51 1.49
N ASN A 378 -24.53 14.51 1.76
CA ASN A 378 -25.61 14.93 0.87
C ASN A 378 -25.06 15.48 -0.46
N SER A 379 -23.96 16.25 -0.43
CA SER A 379 -23.31 16.70 -1.67
C SER A 379 -22.81 15.52 -2.50
N LEU A 380 -22.20 14.53 -1.86
CA LEU A 380 -21.72 13.30 -2.52
C LEU A 380 -22.86 12.42 -3.06
N LEU A 381 -24.00 12.41 -2.37
CA LEU A 381 -25.20 11.70 -2.79
C LEU A 381 -25.76 12.32 -4.08
N ALA A 382 -25.79 13.65 -4.16
CA ALA A 382 -26.19 14.38 -5.38
C ALA A 382 -25.20 14.20 -6.54
N GLU A 383 -23.93 13.90 -6.26
CA GLU A 383 -22.89 13.57 -7.24
C GLU A 383 -22.90 12.08 -7.66
N GLU A 384 -23.85 11.28 -7.18
CA GLU A 384 -23.91 9.81 -7.38
C GLU A 384 -22.62 9.08 -6.91
N ALA A 385 -21.90 9.68 -5.95
CA ALA A 385 -20.61 9.19 -5.44
C ALA A 385 -20.74 8.36 -4.15
N VAL A 386 -21.96 7.94 -3.79
CA VAL A 386 -22.26 7.18 -2.56
C VAL A 386 -22.59 5.74 -2.91
N SER A 387 -21.86 4.79 -2.33
CA SER A 387 -22.18 3.37 -2.47
C SER A 387 -23.34 2.95 -1.55
N GLU A 388 -24.04 1.87 -1.90
CA GLU A 388 -25.06 1.26 -1.04
C GLU A 388 -24.53 0.93 0.36
N SER A 389 -23.30 0.41 0.45
CA SER A 389 -22.68 0.07 1.72
C SER A 389 -22.47 1.28 2.62
N ASP A 390 -22.05 2.41 2.03
CA ASP A 390 -21.85 3.66 2.77
C ASP A 390 -23.20 4.22 3.25
N LEU A 391 -24.23 4.17 2.40
CA LEU A 391 -25.59 4.60 2.74
C LEU A 391 -26.17 3.80 3.91
N LEU A 392 -26.04 2.47 3.89
CA LEU A 392 -26.46 1.60 4.99
C LEU A 392 -25.68 1.88 6.28
N MET A 393 -24.38 2.16 6.17
CA MET A 393 -23.55 2.49 7.32
C MET A 393 -23.96 3.83 7.95
N VAL A 394 -24.25 4.85 7.14
CA VAL A 394 -24.81 6.12 7.63
C VAL A 394 -26.16 5.92 8.27
N ALA A 395 -27.06 5.15 7.66
CA ALA A 395 -28.37 4.84 8.24
C ALA A 395 -28.24 4.18 9.62
N ASN A 396 -27.37 3.16 9.75
CA ASN A 396 -27.11 2.52 11.03
C ASN A 396 -26.54 3.50 12.06
N ALA A 397 -25.59 4.36 11.65
CA ALA A 397 -25.03 5.37 12.52
C ALA A 397 -26.10 6.35 13.03
N LEU A 398 -26.90 6.93 12.14
CA LEU A 398 -27.96 7.89 12.50
C LEU A 398 -29.04 7.24 13.37
N GLY A 399 -29.46 6.02 13.04
CA GLY A 399 -30.45 5.26 13.82
C GLY A 399 -29.99 5.00 15.25
N ARG A 400 -28.70 4.71 15.47
CA ARG A 400 -28.12 4.50 16.81
C ARG A 400 -28.18 5.73 17.72
N VAL A 401 -28.08 6.93 17.14
CA VAL A 401 -28.13 8.19 17.88
C VAL A 401 -29.48 8.90 17.76
N GLY A 402 -30.46 8.29 17.08
CA GLY A 402 -31.78 8.88 16.84
C GLY A 402 -31.74 10.17 16.03
N TRP A 403 -30.71 10.36 15.21
CA TRP A 403 -30.56 11.55 14.37
C TRP A 403 -31.43 11.43 13.11
N ARG A 404 -32.13 12.50 12.77
CA ARG A 404 -32.90 12.62 11.53
C ARG A 404 -32.37 13.80 10.73
N ASP A 405 -32.20 13.59 9.43
CA ASP A 405 -31.70 14.59 8.51
C ASP A 405 -32.65 14.68 7.30
N ASP A 406 -33.47 15.72 7.30
CA ASP A 406 -34.49 15.94 6.26
C ASP A 406 -33.83 16.15 4.88
N SER A 407 -32.61 16.68 4.83
CA SER A 407 -31.90 16.93 3.57
C SER A 407 -31.49 15.65 2.86
N ILE A 408 -31.06 14.63 3.63
CA ILE A 408 -30.76 13.30 3.09
C ILE A 408 -32.04 12.59 2.67
N GLN A 409 -33.12 12.72 3.45
CA GLN A 409 -34.43 12.16 3.09
C GLN A 409 -34.90 12.71 1.73
N GLU A 410 -34.88 14.03 1.55
CA GLU A 410 -35.27 14.68 0.29
C GLU A 410 -34.38 14.25 -0.88
N ALA A 411 -33.07 14.10 -0.66
CA ALA A 411 -32.13 13.67 -1.69
C ALA A 411 -32.39 12.23 -2.13
N LEU A 412 -32.66 11.31 -1.19
CA LEU A 412 -33.00 9.92 -1.48
C LEU A 412 -34.33 9.79 -2.24
N GLN A 413 -35.35 10.59 -1.89
CA GLN A 413 -36.62 10.63 -2.63
C GLN A 413 -36.44 11.06 -4.09
N LYS A 414 -35.50 11.97 -4.36
CA LYS A 414 -35.18 12.41 -5.73
C LYS A 414 -34.44 11.33 -6.53
N LEU A 415 -33.61 10.52 -5.88
CA LEU A 415 -32.91 9.40 -6.52
C LEU A 415 -33.86 8.25 -6.90
N GLY A 416 -35.00 8.13 -6.20
CA GLY A 416 -36.16 7.32 -6.62
C GLY A 416 -36.04 5.80 -6.43
N ASP A 417 -34.84 5.21 -6.45
CA ASP A 417 -34.64 3.79 -6.14
C ASP A 417 -33.86 3.57 -4.85
N VAL A 418 -34.59 3.34 -3.75
CA VAL A 418 -34.04 2.98 -2.43
C VAL A 418 -34.47 1.59 -1.98
N ARG A 419 -34.97 0.75 -2.90
CA ARG A 419 -35.60 -0.54 -2.59
C ARG A 419 -34.66 -1.58 -2.00
N TYR A 420 -33.36 -1.39 -2.19
CA TYR A 420 -32.31 -2.24 -1.61
C TYR A 420 -32.06 -1.95 -0.12
N LEU A 421 -32.56 -0.82 0.40
CA LEU A 421 -32.38 -0.47 1.81
C LEU A 421 -33.24 -1.35 2.72
N SER A 422 -32.67 -1.75 3.86
CA SER A 422 -33.42 -2.45 4.90
C SER A 422 -34.53 -1.57 5.48
N VAL A 423 -35.58 -2.18 6.01
CA VAL A 423 -36.69 -1.48 6.68
C VAL A 423 -36.20 -0.54 7.78
N GLN A 424 -35.15 -0.93 8.51
CA GLN A 424 -34.53 -0.10 9.54
C GLN A 424 -33.80 1.12 8.96
N ALA A 425 -33.14 0.97 7.81
CA ALA A 425 -32.51 2.08 7.12
C ALA A 425 -33.56 3.06 6.57
N LEU A 426 -34.62 2.54 5.92
CA LEU A 426 -35.76 3.34 5.45
C LEU A 426 -36.43 4.09 6.60
N ALA A 427 -36.61 3.45 7.76
CA ALA A 427 -37.14 4.11 8.95
C ALA A 427 -36.24 5.24 9.46
N THR A 428 -34.92 5.04 9.42
CA THR A 428 -33.95 6.07 9.84
C THR A 428 -34.01 7.30 8.93
N PHE A 429 -34.15 7.09 7.62
CA PHE A 429 -34.27 8.16 6.63
C PHE A 429 -35.70 8.71 6.46
N GLY A 430 -36.69 8.24 7.23
CA GLY A 430 -38.07 8.73 7.10
C GLY A 430 -38.83 8.27 5.84
N LEU A 431 -38.38 7.19 5.19
CA LEU A 431 -38.91 6.68 3.91
C LEU A 431 -39.86 5.47 4.05
N GLN A 432 -40.50 5.31 5.22
CA GLN A 432 -41.33 4.12 5.52
C GLN A 432 -42.49 3.90 4.54
N GLY A 433 -43.00 4.95 3.89
CA GLY A 433 -44.09 4.87 2.90
C GLY A 433 -43.68 4.32 1.52
N GLU A 434 -42.37 4.23 1.23
CA GLU A 434 -41.89 3.69 -0.05
C GLU A 434 -41.77 2.16 -0.04
N ALA A 435 -41.56 1.56 1.14
CA ALA A 435 -41.59 0.10 1.32
C ALA A 435 -42.98 -0.51 1.06
N SER A 436 -44.06 0.26 1.29
CA SER A 436 -45.44 -0.22 1.11
C SER A 436 -45.90 -0.24 -0.35
N ARG A 437 -45.24 0.52 -1.22
CA ARG A 437 -45.54 0.55 -2.67
C ARG A 437 -44.95 -0.64 -3.43
N SER A 438 -44.10 -1.47 -2.80
CA SER A 438 -43.48 -2.64 -3.43
C SER A 438 -44.22 -3.97 -3.23
N GLU A 439 -45.18 -4.05 -2.32
CA GLU A 439 -45.98 -5.28 -2.12
C GLU A 439 -47.24 -5.33 -3.01
N THR A 440 -47.51 -4.27 -3.77
CA THR A 440 -48.72 -4.13 -4.61
C THR A 440 -48.43 -3.88 -6.10
N GLY A 441 -47.19 -4.09 -6.55
CA GLY A 441 -46.76 -3.90 -7.94
C GLY A 441 -46.29 -5.19 -8.61
#